data_AF-A0A8X8YK22-F1
#
_entry.id   AF-A0A8X8YK22-F1
#
_cell.length_a   1.000
_cell.length_b   1.000
_cell.length_c   1.000
_cell.angle_alpha   90.00
_cell.angle_beta   90.00
_cell.angle_gamma   90.00
#
_symmetry.space_group_name_H-M   'P 1'
#
loop_
_entity.id
_entity.type
_entity.pdbx_description
1 polymer ?
#
loop_
_entity_poly.entity_id
_entity_poly.type
_entity_poly.pdbx_seq_one_letter_code
_entity_poly.pdbx_strand_id
1 'polypeptide(L)'
;MRLTQTRPWLRPLISIIYGHFLVTFAVAVLSFLPRTSLSIPFVVFHGISDKCNNKGISQFISLLSDWSGAQGHCIEIGNGALDSWTMPFFEQTALACEKVKSMSELSGGYNIIGLPQGNLVGRGVIELCDRGPPVRNFVSLAGPHAGIAAIPLCKFLWKDLNNSYVSLVLHSSGLFDRVGSLQQLRSALCGLQEHLAPTNYIKIPTVIAIHGRIYLIGMGTLLSHDQDLDSYKNGCKFLPVLNNEFHKNSTYKKRFSSLENLVLIKFENDVVLVPKETSWFGYFPDGSWDPILPAQETTTLYTEDWIGLKTLDEAGRVKFVNVSGSHLEISYGEMKDYIFPYLLENSTAQPRLSKSSHVSAWSSHEGKKLKLYDSD
;
A
#
# COMPACT_ATOMS: atom_id res chain seq x y z
N MET A 1 57.01 11.73 -64.28
CA MET A 1 56.56 11.43 -62.90
C MET A 1 55.04 11.25 -62.92
N ARG A 2 54.53 10.00 -62.86
CA ARG A 2 53.09 9.71 -62.72
C ARG A 2 52.85 8.96 -61.43
N LEU A 3 51.79 9.39 -60.74
CA LEU A 3 51.37 9.02 -59.40
C LEU A 3 50.96 7.54 -59.28
N THR A 4 51.52 6.90 -58.24
CA THR A 4 50.94 5.85 -57.38
C THR A 4 49.72 5.08 -57.89
N GLN A 5 49.96 3.89 -58.43
CA GLN A 5 48.93 2.87 -58.68
C GLN A 5 48.74 2.05 -57.39
N THR A 6 47.72 2.39 -56.59
CA THR A 6 47.32 1.56 -55.44
C THR A 6 46.76 0.24 -55.96
N ARG A 7 47.27 -0.90 -55.47
CA ARG A 7 46.85 -2.23 -55.94
C ARG A 7 45.35 -2.43 -55.68
N PRO A 8 44.54 -2.87 -56.68
CA PRO A 8 43.09 -2.91 -56.59
C PRO A 8 42.52 -3.78 -55.44
N TRP A 9 43.29 -4.76 -54.97
CA TRP A 9 42.92 -5.65 -53.84
C TRP A 9 43.08 -5.02 -52.44
N LEU A 10 43.80 -3.90 -52.31
CA LEU A 10 44.00 -3.23 -51.01
C LEU A 10 42.75 -2.46 -50.55
N ARG A 11 41.94 -1.94 -51.48
CA ARG A 11 40.72 -1.19 -51.18
C ARG A 11 39.67 -1.99 -50.39
N PRO A 12 39.30 -3.22 -50.79
CA PRO A 12 38.33 -4.01 -50.02
C PRO A 12 38.87 -4.44 -48.65
N LEU A 13 40.17 -4.76 -48.54
CA LEU A 13 40.82 -5.12 -47.27
C LEU A 13 40.84 -3.96 -46.26
N ILE A 14 41.19 -2.75 -46.71
CA ILE A 14 41.16 -1.55 -45.87
C ILE A 14 39.73 -1.24 -45.42
N SER A 15 38.74 -1.42 -46.29
CA SER A 15 37.32 -1.22 -45.96
C SER A 15 36.82 -2.18 -44.87
N ILE A 16 37.21 -3.46 -44.94
CA ILE A 16 36.86 -4.48 -43.93
C ILE A 16 37.50 -4.16 -42.58
N ILE A 17 38.78 -3.78 -42.56
CA ILE A 17 39.50 -3.43 -41.33
C ILE A 17 38.90 -2.16 -40.69
N TYR A 18 38.59 -1.14 -41.49
CA TYR A 18 37.92 0.07 -41.00
C TYR A 18 36.51 -0.23 -40.48
N GLY A 19 35.76 -1.11 -41.15
CA GLY A 19 34.44 -1.55 -40.70
C GLY A 19 34.51 -2.26 -39.34
N HIS A 20 35.43 -3.20 -39.17
CA HIS A 20 35.64 -3.87 -37.88
C HIS A 20 36.07 -2.90 -36.78
N PHE A 21 37.01 -2.00 -37.08
CA PHE A 21 37.48 -1.01 -36.12
C PHE A 21 36.33 -0.09 -35.65
N LEU A 22 35.51 0.40 -36.58
CA LEU A 22 34.32 1.22 -36.28
C LEU A 22 33.30 0.48 -35.42
N VAL A 23 33.04 -0.80 -35.71
CA VAL A 23 32.11 -1.61 -34.91
C VAL A 23 32.67 -1.84 -33.50
N THR A 24 33.95 -2.20 -33.37
CA THR A 24 34.57 -2.41 -32.06
C THR A 24 34.66 -1.12 -31.25
N PHE A 25 34.93 0.02 -31.90
CA PHE A 25 34.95 1.33 -31.27
C PHE A 25 33.55 1.75 -30.82
N ALA A 26 32.51 1.53 -31.63
CA ALA A 26 31.13 1.80 -31.26
C ALA A 26 30.68 0.95 -30.06
N VAL A 27 30.99 -0.35 -30.06
CA VAL A 27 30.70 -1.25 -28.91
C VAL A 27 31.46 -0.80 -27.67
N ALA A 28 32.73 -0.43 -27.79
CA ALA A 28 33.52 0.10 -26.69
C ALA A 28 32.89 1.39 -26.12
N VAL A 29 32.56 2.35 -26.97
CA VAL A 29 31.89 3.61 -26.57
C VAL A 29 30.55 3.33 -25.89
N LEU A 30 29.72 2.42 -26.42
CA LEU A 30 28.45 1.99 -25.79
C LEU A 30 28.67 1.30 -24.43
N SER A 31 29.77 0.58 -24.24
CA SER A 31 30.12 -0.02 -22.94
C SER A 31 30.74 0.96 -21.93
N PHE A 32 31.23 2.12 -22.39
CA PHE A 32 31.74 3.21 -21.54
C PHE A 32 30.72 4.33 -21.31
N LEU A 33 29.54 4.29 -21.95
CA LEU A 33 28.43 5.13 -21.54
C LEU A 33 28.07 4.76 -20.09
N PRO A 34 28.02 5.74 -19.16
CA PRO A 34 27.57 5.46 -17.81
C PRO A 34 26.16 4.88 -17.90
N ARG A 35 26.00 3.61 -17.52
CA ARG A 35 24.68 3.07 -17.19
C ARG A 35 24.24 3.79 -15.93
N THR A 36 23.58 4.93 -16.09
CA THR A 36 22.82 5.51 -15.01
C THR A 36 21.75 4.48 -14.66
N SER A 37 21.88 3.80 -13.52
CA SER A 37 20.73 3.08 -12.96
C SER A 37 19.68 4.13 -12.69
N LEU A 38 18.65 4.24 -13.52
CA LEU A 38 17.62 5.25 -13.35
C LEU A 38 16.65 4.69 -12.31
N SER A 39 16.96 4.95 -11.04
CA SER A 39 16.09 4.62 -9.91
C SER A 39 14.66 5.13 -10.18
N ILE A 40 13.66 4.27 -9.99
CA ILE A 40 12.27 4.61 -10.28
C ILE A 40 11.75 5.45 -9.12
N PRO A 41 11.20 6.66 -9.36
CA PRO A 41 10.70 7.51 -8.29
C PRO A 41 9.58 6.80 -7.52
N PHE A 42 9.42 7.15 -6.26
CA PHE A 42 8.38 6.57 -5.42
C PHE A 42 7.60 7.64 -4.68
N VAL A 43 6.33 7.33 -4.44
CA VAL A 43 5.45 8.15 -3.61
C VAL A 43 5.05 7.39 -2.35
N VAL A 44 4.87 8.12 -1.26
CA VAL A 44 4.41 7.59 0.03
C VAL A 44 3.08 8.22 0.39
N PHE A 45 2.10 7.38 0.74
CA PHE A 45 0.86 7.79 1.39
C PHE A 45 0.91 7.38 2.85
N HIS A 46 0.97 8.37 3.75
CA HIS A 46 0.93 8.15 5.19
C HIS A 46 -0.47 7.73 5.65
N GLY A 47 -0.56 7.34 6.92
CA GLY A 47 -1.82 6.86 7.47
C GLY A 47 -2.55 7.88 8.33
N ILE A 48 -3.51 7.34 9.09
CA ILE A 48 -4.35 8.07 10.03
C ILE A 48 -3.54 8.81 11.09
N SER A 49 -3.94 10.02 11.45
CA SER A 49 -3.29 10.86 12.45
C SER A 49 -1.83 11.26 12.14
N ASP A 50 -1.35 11.03 10.92
CA ASP A 50 0.02 11.29 10.50
C ASP A 50 0.07 12.37 9.41
N LYS A 51 1.26 12.84 9.04
CA LYS A 51 1.49 13.86 8.00
C LYS A 51 2.92 13.75 7.46
N CYS A 52 3.15 14.26 6.28
CA CYS A 52 4.42 14.09 5.57
C CYS A 52 5.63 14.66 6.29
N ASN A 53 5.47 15.77 7.02
CA ASN A 53 6.56 16.40 7.77
C ASN A 53 6.82 15.78 9.14
N ASN A 54 6.09 14.73 9.54
CA ASN A 54 6.42 14.00 10.75
C ASN A 54 7.75 13.26 10.59
N LYS A 55 8.51 13.22 11.69
CA LYS A 55 9.89 12.69 11.75
C LYS A 55 9.98 11.25 11.23
N GLY A 56 9.04 10.37 11.63
CA GLY A 56 9.01 8.97 11.19
C GLY A 56 8.90 8.83 9.66
N ILE A 57 7.93 9.52 9.05
CA ILE A 57 7.71 9.53 7.60
C ILE A 57 8.87 10.19 6.84
N SER A 58 9.33 11.35 7.30
CA SER A 58 10.46 12.06 6.69
C SER A 58 11.74 11.22 6.72
N GLN A 59 12.04 10.57 7.85
CA GLN A 59 13.20 9.70 8.00
C GLN A 59 13.07 8.45 7.11
N PHE A 60 11.89 7.84 7.03
CA PHE A 60 11.62 6.70 6.16
C PHE A 60 11.92 7.01 4.70
N ILE A 61 11.41 8.14 4.21
CA ILE A 61 11.61 8.58 2.81
C ILE A 61 13.08 8.92 2.56
N SER A 62 13.74 9.64 3.48
CA SER A 62 15.17 9.95 3.37
C SER A 62 15.99 8.68 3.24
N LEU A 63 15.80 7.70 4.14
CA LEU A 63 16.55 6.45 4.11
C LEU A 63 16.36 5.70 2.79
N LEU A 64 15.12 5.57 2.30
CA LEU A 64 14.85 4.88 1.04
C LEU A 64 15.43 5.63 -0.16
N SER A 65 15.34 6.97 -0.17
CA SER A 65 15.91 7.81 -1.23
C SER A 65 17.44 7.72 -1.23
N ASP A 66 18.07 7.79 -0.06
CA ASP A 66 19.51 7.70 0.12
C ASP A 66 20.06 6.32 -0.30
N TRP A 67 19.34 5.24 0.02
CA TRP A 67 19.77 3.89 -0.35
C TRP A 67 19.58 3.61 -1.84
N SER A 68 18.44 4.01 -2.41
CA SER A 68 18.06 3.67 -3.80
C SER A 68 18.54 4.67 -4.85
N GLY A 69 18.87 5.89 -4.45
CA GLY A 69 19.05 7.03 -5.36
C GLY A 69 17.73 7.54 -5.97
N ALA A 70 16.59 6.92 -5.65
CA ALA A 70 15.28 7.30 -6.17
C ALA A 70 14.77 8.60 -5.53
N GLN A 71 14.04 9.39 -6.32
CA GLN A 71 13.30 10.53 -5.80
C GLN A 71 12.07 10.01 -5.04
N GLY A 72 12.06 10.21 -3.73
CA GLY A 72 10.96 9.88 -2.84
C GLY A 72 10.09 11.11 -2.53
N HIS A 73 8.77 10.99 -2.69
CA HIS A 73 7.83 12.06 -2.38
C HIS A 73 6.77 11.59 -1.40
N CYS A 74 6.51 12.36 -0.35
CA CYS A 74 5.29 12.15 0.44
C CYS A 74 4.15 12.97 -0.16
N ILE A 75 3.02 12.33 -0.46
CA ILE A 75 1.85 13.00 -1.02
C ILE A 75 0.91 13.38 0.13
N GLU A 76 1.11 14.58 0.66
CA GLU A 76 0.27 15.14 1.71
C GLU A 76 -1.16 15.31 1.20
N ILE A 77 -2.19 14.91 1.94
CA ILE A 77 -3.60 15.08 1.53
C ILE A 77 -4.28 16.03 2.50
N GLY A 78 -4.90 17.09 1.96
CA GLY A 78 -5.51 18.14 2.78
C GLY A 78 -4.55 18.71 3.82
N ASN A 79 -5.01 18.77 5.07
CA ASN A 79 -4.31 19.23 6.26
C ASN A 79 -3.60 18.09 7.03
N GLY A 80 -3.27 17.00 6.34
CA GLY A 80 -2.53 15.86 6.87
C GLY A 80 -3.24 15.15 8.01
N ALA A 81 -2.67 15.22 9.21
CA ALA A 81 -3.16 14.45 10.36
C ALA A 81 -4.66 14.64 10.62
N LEU A 82 -5.19 15.87 10.46
CA LEU A 82 -6.61 16.13 10.63
C LEU A 82 -7.45 15.46 9.52
N ASP A 83 -7.12 15.73 8.26
CA ASP A 83 -7.92 15.24 7.13
C ASP A 83 -7.77 13.72 6.92
N SER A 84 -6.70 13.11 7.40
CA SER A 84 -6.58 11.66 7.49
C SER A 84 -7.67 11.01 8.37
N TRP A 85 -8.24 11.77 9.31
CA TRP A 85 -9.41 11.35 10.10
C TRP A 85 -10.72 11.74 9.45
N THR A 86 -10.82 12.93 8.89
CA THR A 86 -12.12 13.56 8.59
C THR A 86 -12.51 13.57 7.12
N MET A 87 -11.55 13.38 6.21
CA MET A 87 -11.82 13.41 4.77
C MET A 87 -12.23 12.03 4.26
N PRO A 88 -13.36 11.89 3.53
CA PRO A 88 -13.73 10.63 2.89
C PRO A 88 -12.69 10.15 1.86
N PHE A 89 -12.57 8.83 1.70
CA PHE A 89 -11.50 8.26 0.85
C PHE A 89 -11.63 8.56 -0.63
N PHE A 90 -12.85 8.74 -1.14
CA PHE A 90 -13.03 9.16 -2.53
C PHE A 90 -12.40 10.54 -2.77
N GLU A 91 -12.57 11.47 -1.82
CA GLU A 91 -11.96 12.79 -1.90
C GLU A 91 -10.44 12.71 -1.73
N GLN A 92 -9.95 11.95 -0.73
CA GLN A 92 -8.51 11.73 -0.56
C GLN A 92 -7.86 11.15 -1.83
N THR A 93 -8.52 10.16 -2.46
CA THR A 93 -8.05 9.52 -3.68
C THR A 93 -8.08 10.47 -4.87
N ALA A 94 -9.11 11.30 -4.99
CA ALA A 94 -9.21 12.30 -6.06
C ALA A 94 -8.06 13.33 -5.93
N LEU A 95 -7.81 13.85 -4.73
CA LEU A 95 -6.70 14.77 -4.48
C LEU A 95 -5.34 14.11 -4.73
N ALA A 96 -5.17 12.86 -4.29
CA ALA A 96 -3.96 12.09 -4.57
C ALA A 96 -3.73 11.91 -6.08
N CYS A 97 -4.78 11.55 -6.83
CA CYS A 97 -4.76 11.37 -8.27
C CYS A 97 -4.34 12.66 -9.01
N GLU A 98 -4.89 13.81 -8.63
CA GLU A 98 -4.51 15.09 -9.23
C GLU A 98 -3.06 15.47 -8.91
N LYS A 99 -2.61 15.23 -7.67
CA LYS A 99 -1.21 15.46 -7.28
C LYS A 99 -0.24 14.61 -8.08
N VAL A 100 -0.45 13.29 -8.18
CA VAL A 100 0.47 12.43 -8.95
C VAL A 100 0.47 12.75 -10.44
N LYS A 101 -0.65 13.20 -11.02
CA LYS A 101 -0.71 13.67 -12.41
C LYS A 101 0.08 14.96 -12.64
N SER A 102 0.17 15.82 -11.64
CA SER A 102 0.87 17.10 -11.74
C SER A 102 2.40 16.97 -11.67
N MET A 103 2.91 15.81 -11.24
CA MET A 103 4.34 15.55 -11.06
C MET A 103 4.94 14.96 -12.34
N SER A 104 5.66 15.79 -13.09
CA SER A 104 6.23 15.41 -14.40
C SER A 104 7.23 14.25 -14.30
N GLU A 105 7.87 14.11 -13.14
CA GLU A 105 8.88 13.11 -12.81
C GLU A 105 8.27 11.70 -12.73
N LEU A 106 6.97 11.60 -12.44
CA LEU A 106 6.26 10.31 -12.34
C LEU A 106 5.75 9.80 -13.70
N SER A 107 5.86 10.61 -14.77
CA SER A 107 5.28 10.31 -16.09
C SER A 107 5.81 9.03 -16.74
N GLY A 108 7.09 8.69 -16.50
CA GLY A 108 7.73 7.45 -16.96
C GLY A 108 7.34 6.20 -16.17
N GLY A 109 6.59 6.38 -15.08
CA GLY A 109 6.18 5.37 -14.14
C GLY A 109 6.89 5.49 -12.80
N TYR A 110 6.20 5.06 -11.75
CA TYR A 110 6.62 5.27 -10.36
C TYR A 110 6.17 4.13 -9.45
N ASN A 111 6.76 4.05 -8.27
CA ASN A 111 6.37 3.11 -7.23
C ASN A 111 5.47 3.79 -6.19
N ILE A 112 4.58 3.03 -5.58
CA ILE A 112 3.77 3.48 -4.44
C ILE A 112 4.20 2.72 -3.19
N ILE A 113 4.35 3.42 -2.08
CA ILE A 113 4.44 2.84 -0.74
C ILE A 113 3.27 3.36 0.10
N GLY A 114 2.45 2.46 0.65
CA GLY A 114 1.29 2.82 1.47
C GLY A 114 1.47 2.44 2.94
N LEU A 115 1.06 3.33 3.85
CA LEU A 115 1.21 3.17 5.30
C LEU A 115 -0.06 3.55 6.06
N PRO A 116 -0.42 2.81 7.11
CA PRO A 116 -1.34 1.69 6.95
C PRO A 116 -2.60 2.12 6.18
N GLN A 117 -3.33 3.14 6.66
CA GLN A 117 -4.53 3.67 6.01
C GLN A 117 -4.26 4.20 4.59
N GLY A 118 -3.10 4.81 4.35
CA GLY A 118 -2.66 5.30 3.05
C GLY A 118 -2.54 4.22 1.97
N ASN A 119 -2.53 2.93 2.35
CA ASN A 119 -2.63 1.83 1.39
C ASN A 119 -3.93 1.85 0.59
N LEU A 120 -5.03 2.27 1.22
CA LEU A 120 -6.32 2.37 0.57
C LEU A 120 -6.38 3.58 -0.37
N VAL A 121 -5.70 4.69 -0.04
CA VAL A 121 -5.49 5.82 -0.96
C VAL A 121 -4.63 5.39 -2.14
N GLY A 122 -3.51 4.71 -1.90
CA GLY A 122 -2.61 4.21 -2.94
C GLY A 122 -3.29 3.22 -3.89
N ARG A 123 -4.08 2.28 -3.36
CA ARG A 123 -4.95 1.42 -4.17
C ARG A 123 -6.01 2.23 -4.93
N GLY A 124 -6.62 3.22 -4.29
CA GLY A 124 -7.53 4.14 -4.95
C GLY A 124 -6.88 4.85 -6.15
N VAL A 125 -5.62 5.28 -6.02
CA VAL A 125 -4.85 5.86 -7.13
C VAL A 125 -4.64 4.82 -8.24
N ILE A 126 -4.27 3.59 -7.91
CA ILE A 126 -4.05 2.53 -8.91
C ILE A 126 -5.35 2.20 -9.66
N GLU A 127 -6.45 2.02 -8.92
CA GLU A 127 -7.69 1.45 -9.47
C GLU A 127 -8.60 2.54 -10.07
N LEU A 128 -8.77 3.66 -9.37
CA LEU A 128 -9.76 4.69 -9.68
C LEU A 128 -9.20 5.85 -10.51
N CYS A 129 -7.90 6.17 -10.42
CA CYS A 129 -7.31 7.34 -11.09
C CYS A 129 -7.26 7.15 -12.61
N ASP A 130 -8.20 7.78 -13.32
CA ASP A 130 -8.20 7.75 -14.77
C ASP A 130 -7.07 8.60 -15.37
N ARG A 131 -6.36 8.04 -16.36
CA ARG A 131 -5.20 8.66 -17.04
C ARG A 131 -4.09 9.11 -16.08
N GLY A 132 -3.93 8.43 -14.95
CA GLY A 132 -2.77 8.62 -14.06
C GLY A 132 -1.48 8.06 -14.68
N PRO A 133 -0.30 8.52 -14.23
CA PRO A 133 0.97 7.90 -14.58
C PRO A 133 0.99 6.41 -14.18
N PRO A 134 1.76 5.55 -14.88
CA PRO A 134 1.74 4.13 -14.62
C PRO A 134 2.42 3.78 -13.28
N VAL A 135 1.73 3.00 -12.45
CA VAL A 135 2.32 2.48 -11.21
C VAL A 135 3.03 1.17 -11.53
N ARG A 136 4.32 1.08 -11.20
CA ARG A 136 5.13 -0.13 -11.40
C ARG A 136 4.98 -1.08 -10.23
N ASN A 137 5.51 -0.72 -9.07
CA ASN A 137 5.43 -1.54 -7.87
C ASN A 137 4.58 -0.86 -6.81
N PHE A 138 3.81 -1.67 -6.08
CA PHE A 138 3.07 -1.22 -4.90
C PHE A 138 3.55 -1.99 -3.66
N VAL A 139 4.14 -1.28 -2.70
CA VAL A 139 4.61 -1.82 -1.43
C VAL A 139 3.65 -1.37 -0.33
N SER A 140 2.92 -2.33 0.22
CA SER A 140 1.94 -2.12 1.28
C SER A 140 2.50 -2.55 2.62
N LEU A 141 2.58 -1.62 3.58
CA LEU A 141 2.91 -1.94 4.97
C LEU A 141 1.65 -1.81 5.80
N ALA A 142 1.23 -2.90 6.44
CA ALA A 142 0.06 -2.94 7.32
C ALA A 142 -1.22 -2.41 6.64
N GLY A 143 -1.46 -2.76 5.37
CA GLY A 143 -2.63 -2.27 4.62
C GLY A 143 -3.94 -2.95 5.04
N PRO A 144 -5.02 -2.22 5.41
CA PRO A 144 -6.32 -2.81 5.72
C PRO A 144 -7.12 -3.20 4.46
N HIS A 145 -6.53 -4.04 3.59
CA HIS A 145 -7.06 -4.32 2.25
C HIS A 145 -8.37 -5.10 2.22
N ALA A 146 -8.63 -5.91 3.24
CA ALA A 146 -9.91 -6.59 3.45
C ALA A 146 -10.80 -5.86 4.48
N GLY A 147 -10.37 -4.67 4.93
CA GLY A 147 -11.03 -3.88 5.96
C GLY A 147 -10.57 -4.21 7.37
N ILE A 148 -11.18 -3.54 8.35
CA ILE A 148 -10.96 -3.78 9.79
C ILE A 148 -12.28 -4.08 10.50
N ALA A 149 -12.23 -5.01 11.44
CA ALA A 149 -13.36 -5.42 12.28
C ALA A 149 -13.42 -4.69 13.63
N ALA A 150 -12.39 -3.92 13.97
CA ALA A 150 -12.36 -3.12 15.19
C ALA A 150 -11.71 -1.75 14.92
N ILE A 151 -12.36 -0.68 15.40
CA ILE A 151 -11.81 0.68 15.32
C ILE A 151 -10.69 0.82 16.36
N PRO A 152 -9.47 1.25 15.99
CA PRO A 152 -8.35 1.42 16.92
C PRO A 152 -8.67 2.33 18.13
N LEU A 153 -9.54 3.34 17.94
CA LEU A 153 -10.05 4.21 19.01
C LEU A 153 -10.68 3.41 20.17
N CYS A 154 -11.38 2.32 19.88
CA CYS A 154 -11.98 1.49 20.93
C CYS A 154 -10.95 0.65 21.70
N LYS A 155 -9.70 0.50 21.24
CA LYS A 155 -8.63 -0.12 22.07
C LYS A 155 -7.95 0.91 22.98
N PHE A 156 -7.78 2.14 22.52
CA PHE A 156 -7.20 3.24 23.32
C PHE A 156 -8.16 3.78 24.37
N LEU A 157 -9.45 3.96 24.03
CA LEU A 157 -10.48 4.44 24.96
C LEU A 157 -10.69 3.50 26.16
N TRP A 158 -10.37 2.21 26.04
CA TRP A 158 -10.49 1.25 27.14
C TRP A 158 -9.28 1.27 28.09
N LYS A 159 -8.15 1.83 27.66
CA LYS A 159 -6.95 1.96 28.50
C LYS A 159 -6.90 3.32 29.23
N ASP A 160 -7.56 4.35 28.69
CA ASP A 160 -7.50 5.75 29.18
C ASP A 160 -8.83 6.31 29.73
N LEU A 161 -9.74 5.46 30.23
CA LEU A 161 -10.96 5.91 30.94
C LEU A 161 -10.69 6.63 32.28
N ASN A 162 -9.43 6.89 32.64
CA ASN A 162 -9.03 7.68 33.80
C ASN A 162 -8.59 9.12 33.47
N ASN A 163 -8.67 9.59 32.21
CA ASN A 163 -8.29 10.96 31.87
C ASN A 163 -9.42 11.76 31.19
N SER A 164 -9.82 12.83 31.86
CA SER A 164 -11.16 13.45 31.81
C SER A 164 -11.45 14.38 30.63
N TYR A 165 -10.73 14.28 29.50
CA TYR A 165 -10.90 15.20 28.37
C TYR A 165 -11.52 14.59 27.10
N VAL A 166 -11.52 13.25 26.95
CA VAL A 166 -12.12 12.58 25.77
C VAL A 166 -13.57 12.13 26.03
N SER A 167 -14.01 12.15 27.28
CA SER A 167 -15.43 11.92 27.66
C SER A 167 -16.38 12.98 27.07
N LEU A 168 -15.86 14.15 26.68
CA LEU A 168 -16.69 15.31 26.37
C LEU A 168 -17.31 15.26 24.97
N VAL A 169 -16.74 14.56 23.98
CA VAL A 169 -17.31 14.52 22.61
C VAL A 169 -18.44 13.49 22.49
N LEU A 170 -18.42 12.43 23.29
CA LEU A 170 -19.45 11.37 23.25
C LEU A 170 -20.58 11.58 24.26
N HIS A 171 -20.36 12.29 25.38
CA HIS A 171 -21.42 12.59 26.35
C HIS A 171 -22.23 13.86 25.99
N SER A 172 -21.61 14.87 25.37
CA SER A 172 -22.31 16.15 25.10
C SER A 172 -23.32 16.09 23.95
N SER A 173 -23.33 15.01 23.16
CA SER A 173 -24.33 14.77 22.11
C SER A 173 -25.52 13.93 22.57
N GLY A 174 -25.51 13.39 23.80
CA GLY A 174 -26.57 12.47 24.27
C GLY A 174 -26.75 11.23 23.39
N LEU A 175 -25.74 10.88 22.59
CA LEU A 175 -25.85 9.87 21.54
C LEU A 175 -26.01 8.45 22.07
N PHE A 176 -25.54 8.17 23.30
CA PHE A 176 -25.71 6.85 23.91
C PHE A 176 -27.00 6.72 24.73
N ASP A 177 -27.49 7.81 25.34
CA ASP A 177 -28.73 7.78 26.13
C ASP A 177 -30.00 7.84 25.27
N ARG A 178 -29.89 8.16 23.97
CA ARG A 178 -31.03 8.29 23.05
C ARG A 178 -31.09 7.27 21.91
N VAL A 179 -30.17 6.31 21.82
CA VAL A 179 -30.23 5.30 20.77
C VAL A 179 -31.04 4.10 21.25
N GLY A 180 -32.36 4.19 21.07
CA GLY A 180 -33.31 3.16 21.50
C GLY A 180 -33.44 1.96 20.55
N SER A 181 -32.74 1.96 19.39
CA SER A 181 -32.78 0.84 18.43
C SER A 181 -31.53 0.77 17.54
N LEU A 182 -31.20 -0.45 17.06
CA LEU A 182 -30.13 -0.72 16.08
C LEU A 182 -30.21 0.19 14.84
N GLN A 183 -31.43 0.54 14.41
CA GLN A 183 -31.68 1.41 13.26
C GLN A 183 -31.13 2.83 13.47
N GLN A 184 -31.15 3.36 14.70
CA GLN A 184 -30.64 4.70 15.01
C GLN A 184 -29.12 4.73 15.16
N LEU A 185 -28.52 3.69 15.75
CA LEU A 185 -27.06 3.54 15.78
C LEU A 185 -26.50 3.37 14.36
N ARG A 186 -27.22 2.62 13.52
CA ARG A 186 -26.94 2.44 12.08
C ARG A 186 -27.01 3.76 11.31
N SER A 187 -28.07 4.55 11.50
CA SER A 187 -28.17 5.87 10.89
C SER A 187 -27.10 6.85 11.40
N ALA A 188 -26.70 6.76 12.67
CA ALA A 188 -25.63 7.60 13.24
C ALA A 188 -24.24 7.20 12.72
N LEU A 189 -23.94 5.89 12.62
CA LEU A 189 -22.71 5.38 12.00
C LEU A 189 -22.65 5.70 10.50
N CYS A 190 -23.78 5.62 9.77
CA CYS A 190 -23.88 6.06 8.38
C CYS A 190 -23.73 7.59 8.22
N GLY A 191 -24.24 8.39 9.15
CA GLY A 191 -24.04 9.85 9.14
C GLY A 191 -22.58 10.25 9.43
N LEU A 192 -21.86 9.44 10.22
CA LEU A 192 -20.43 9.61 10.47
C LEU A 192 -19.55 9.16 9.29
N GLN A 193 -20.08 8.37 8.35
CA GLN A 193 -19.31 7.87 7.19
C GLN A 193 -18.96 8.94 6.16
N GLU A 194 -19.81 9.95 6.02
CA GLU A 194 -19.57 11.12 5.16
C GLU A 194 -18.45 12.02 5.72
N HIS A 195 -18.01 11.79 6.97
CA HIS A 195 -17.13 12.71 7.69
C HIS A 195 -15.96 12.04 8.42
N LEU A 196 -15.81 10.71 8.36
CA LEU A 196 -14.72 10.00 9.00
C LEU A 196 -14.08 8.98 8.05
N ALA A 197 -12.80 9.13 7.77
CA ALA A 197 -12.04 8.23 6.91
C ALA A 197 -12.06 6.77 7.40
N PRO A 198 -11.90 6.42 8.70
CA PRO A 198 -11.85 5.03 9.13
C PRO A 198 -13.08 4.19 8.77
N THR A 199 -14.25 4.83 8.75
CA THR A 199 -15.52 4.15 8.49
C THR A 199 -15.69 3.72 7.03
N ASN A 200 -14.81 4.21 6.14
CA ASN A 200 -14.77 3.88 4.72
C ASN A 200 -14.10 2.52 4.44
N TYR A 201 -13.60 1.83 5.48
CA TYR A 201 -13.04 0.48 5.39
C TYR A 201 -13.30 -0.39 6.63
N ILE A 202 -14.31 -0.04 7.44
CA ILE A 202 -14.81 -0.93 8.48
C ILE A 202 -15.65 -2.03 7.82
N LYS A 203 -15.32 -3.28 8.12
CA LYS A 203 -16.08 -4.47 7.77
C LYS A 203 -16.26 -5.26 9.06
N ILE A 204 -17.48 -5.55 9.50
CA ILE A 204 -17.70 -6.30 10.74
C ILE A 204 -18.29 -7.66 10.34
N PRO A 205 -17.66 -8.80 10.71
CA PRO A 205 -18.12 -10.11 10.24
C PRO A 205 -19.52 -10.51 10.75
N THR A 206 -19.88 -10.12 11.97
CA THR A 206 -21.24 -10.27 12.54
C THR A 206 -21.60 -9.10 13.44
N VAL A 207 -22.85 -8.61 13.33
CA VAL A 207 -23.39 -7.62 14.26
C VAL A 207 -24.16 -8.33 15.38
N ILE A 208 -23.59 -8.46 16.58
CA ILE A 208 -24.32 -9.02 17.73
C ILE A 208 -25.09 -7.90 18.43
N ALA A 209 -26.41 -7.95 18.37
CA ALA A 209 -27.29 -7.10 19.15
C ALA A 209 -27.66 -7.77 20.47
N ILE A 210 -27.07 -7.33 21.59
CA ILE A 210 -27.54 -7.73 22.92
C ILE A 210 -28.41 -6.62 23.51
N HIS A 211 -29.59 -7.03 24.00
CA HIS A 211 -30.61 -6.23 24.66
C HIS A 211 -30.03 -5.11 25.56
N GLY A 212 -30.02 -3.87 25.06
CA GLY A 212 -29.94 -2.65 25.88
C GLY A 212 -28.60 -2.32 26.52
N ARG A 213 -27.53 -3.10 26.32
CA ARG A 213 -26.15 -2.70 26.69
C ARG A 213 -25.17 -3.21 25.64
N ILE A 214 -24.44 -2.27 25.04
CA ILE A 214 -23.45 -2.53 23.99
C ILE A 214 -22.23 -3.20 24.63
N TYR A 215 -22.13 -4.52 24.46
CA TYR A 215 -20.91 -5.27 24.71
C TYR A 215 -20.25 -5.60 23.37
N LEU A 216 -19.09 -5.00 23.10
CA LEU A 216 -18.18 -5.40 22.02
C LEU A 216 -17.35 -6.62 22.46
N ILE A 217 -17.98 -7.71 22.91
CA ILE A 217 -17.30 -9.00 23.12
C ILE A 217 -18.32 -10.12 22.84
N GLY A 218 -17.89 -11.08 22.04
CA GLY A 218 -18.75 -12.14 21.49
C GLY A 218 -19.51 -12.96 22.51
N MET A 219 -20.78 -13.24 22.20
CA MET A 219 -21.32 -14.59 22.09
C MET A 219 -22.76 -14.52 21.54
N GLY A 220 -22.98 -15.21 20.42
CA GLY A 220 -24.23 -15.85 19.97
C GLY A 220 -25.54 -15.06 20.04
N THR A 221 -25.94 -14.45 18.92
CA THR A 221 -27.34 -14.56 18.45
C THR A 221 -27.38 -14.39 16.92
N LEU A 222 -27.96 -15.37 16.23
CA LEU A 222 -28.01 -15.50 14.76
C LEU A 222 -28.88 -14.39 14.14
N LEU A 223 -28.25 -13.34 13.60
CA LEU A 223 -28.80 -12.60 12.47
C LEU A 223 -28.46 -13.37 11.18
N SER A 224 -29.37 -13.38 10.21
CA SER A 224 -29.16 -14.10 8.95
C SER A 224 -28.03 -13.43 8.15
N HIS A 225 -27.10 -14.26 7.66
CA HIS A 225 -25.90 -13.90 6.90
C HIS A 225 -26.08 -12.78 5.86
N ASP A 226 -27.19 -12.77 5.12
CA ASP A 226 -27.47 -11.79 4.07
C ASP A 226 -27.64 -10.35 4.60
N GLN A 227 -28.11 -10.17 5.84
CA GLN A 227 -28.39 -8.84 6.40
C GLN A 227 -27.12 -8.09 6.83
N ASP A 228 -26.05 -8.80 7.17
CA ASP A 228 -24.79 -8.21 7.63
C ASP A 228 -23.93 -7.72 6.46
N LEU A 229 -23.87 -8.48 5.35
CA LEU A 229 -23.15 -8.08 4.14
C LEU A 229 -23.83 -6.88 3.46
N ASP A 230 -25.16 -6.86 3.39
CA ASP A 230 -25.91 -5.72 2.87
C ASP A 230 -25.74 -4.48 3.76
N SER A 231 -25.59 -4.65 5.07
CA SER A 231 -25.33 -3.53 5.97
C SER A 231 -23.93 -2.95 5.76
N TYR A 232 -22.91 -3.79 5.59
CA TYR A 232 -21.56 -3.37 5.22
C TYR A 232 -21.56 -2.64 3.87
N LYS A 233 -22.18 -3.21 2.84
CA LYS A 233 -22.28 -2.58 1.51
C LYS A 233 -23.04 -1.26 1.55
N ASN A 234 -24.09 -1.15 2.36
CA ASN A 234 -24.84 0.11 2.44
C ASN A 234 -24.11 1.20 3.24
N GLY A 235 -23.33 0.84 4.26
CA GLY A 235 -22.57 1.80 5.06
C GLY A 235 -21.20 2.13 4.45
N CYS A 236 -20.37 1.11 4.22
CA CYS A 236 -19.01 1.31 3.77
C CYS A 236 -18.99 1.74 2.29
N LYS A 237 -18.69 3.01 2.00
CA LYS A 237 -18.79 3.53 0.63
C LYS A 237 -17.55 3.27 -0.24
N PHE A 238 -16.37 3.19 0.37
CA PHE A 238 -15.11 3.11 -0.38
C PHE A 238 -14.61 1.68 -0.58
N LEU A 239 -14.40 0.93 0.51
CA LEU A 239 -13.80 -0.40 0.43
C LEU A 239 -14.60 -1.37 -0.46
N PRO A 240 -15.94 -1.46 -0.40
CA PRO A 240 -16.71 -2.26 -1.34
C PRO A 240 -16.54 -1.88 -2.81
N VAL A 241 -16.32 -0.59 -3.13
CA VAL A 241 -16.04 -0.17 -4.51
C VAL A 241 -14.64 -0.61 -4.91
N LEU A 242 -13.65 -0.38 -4.06
CA LEU A 242 -12.26 -0.74 -4.29
C LEU A 242 -12.06 -2.26 -4.41
N ASN A 243 -12.83 -3.05 -3.66
CA ASN A 243 -12.81 -4.51 -3.72
C ASN A 243 -13.77 -5.09 -4.77
N ASN A 244 -14.36 -4.24 -5.64
CA ASN A 244 -15.32 -4.65 -6.66
C ASN A 244 -16.49 -5.49 -6.08
N GLU A 245 -16.99 -5.18 -4.88
CA GLU A 245 -18.00 -5.99 -4.17
C GLU A 245 -19.45 -5.70 -4.62
N PHE A 246 -19.71 -4.53 -5.22
CA PHE A 246 -21.00 -4.17 -5.82
C PHE A 246 -21.10 -4.61 -7.28
N HIS A 247 -20.40 -3.89 -8.16
CA HIS A 247 -20.36 -4.11 -9.60
C HIS A 247 -18.91 -4.33 -10.02
N LYS A 248 -18.65 -5.38 -10.81
CA LYS A 248 -17.29 -5.75 -11.18
C LYS A 248 -16.80 -4.82 -12.27
N ASN A 249 -15.84 -3.96 -11.96
CA ASN A 249 -15.27 -3.04 -12.92
C ASN A 249 -13.97 -3.62 -13.53
N SER A 250 -14.05 -4.01 -14.80
CA SER A 250 -12.91 -4.60 -15.53
C SER A 250 -11.73 -3.64 -15.70
N THR A 251 -11.99 -2.32 -15.70
CA THR A 251 -10.93 -1.30 -15.77
C THR A 251 -10.11 -1.29 -14.48
N TYR A 252 -10.77 -1.35 -13.31
CA TYR A 252 -10.10 -1.37 -12.02
C TYR A 252 -9.24 -2.62 -11.89
N LYS A 253 -9.81 -3.78 -12.23
CA LYS A 253 -9.07 -5.06 -12.32
C LYS A 253 -7.86 -4.98 -13.23
N LYS A 254 -8.01 -4.44 -14.45
CA LYS A 254 -6.92 -4.30 -15.42
C LYS A 254 -5.79 -3.40 -14.89
N ARG A 255 -6.14 -2.31 -14.22
CA ARG A 255 -5.13 -1.40 -13.64
C ARG A 255 -4.40 -2.05 -12.47
N PHE A 256 -5.11 -2.67 -11.54
CA PHE A 256 -4.48 -3.34 -10.41
C PHE A 256 -3.58 -4.50 -10.87
N SER A 257 -4.06 -5.35 -11.76
CA SER A 257 -3.26 -6.46 -12.33
C SER A 257 -2.10 -6.01 -13.24
N SER A 258 -2.00 -4.72 -13.58
CA SER A 258 -0.88 -4.19 -14.35
C SER A 258 0.39 -3.96 -13.53
N LEU A 259 0.31 -3.93 -12.19
CA LEU A 259 1.43 -3.73 -11.25
C LEU A 259 2.54 -4.76 -11.43
N GLU A 260 3.75 -4.35 -11.82
CA GLU A 260 4.96 -5.19 -11.92
C GLU A 260 5.14 -6.07 -10.69
N ASN A 261 5.05 -5.50 -9.49
CA ASN A 261 5.03 -6.24 -8.23
C ASN A 261 4.04 -5.63 -7.23
N LEU A 262 3.40 -6.51 -6.46
CA LEU A 262 2.63 -6.18 -5.28
C LEU A 262 3.30 -6.80 -4.06
N VAL A 263 3.85 -5.98 -3.17
CA VAL A 263 4.52 -6.43 -1.95
C VAL A 263 3.61 -6.13 -0.77
N LEU A 264 3.20 -7.16 -0.05
CA LEU A 264 2.29 -7.08 1.08
C LEU A 264 3.05 -7.43 2.36
N ILE A 265 3.34 -6.43 3.18
CA ILE A 265 4.09 -6.56 4.42
C ILE A 265 3.10 -6.59 5.60
N LYS A 266 2.99 -7.76 6.23
CA LYS A 266 2.25 -7.99 7.49
C LYS A 266 3.23 -7.93 8.66
N PHE A 267 2.80 -7.32 9.76
CA PHE A 267 3.55 -7.27 11.00
C PHE A 267 3.03 -8.35 11.96
N GLU A 268 3.92 -9.23 12.41
CA GLU A 268 3.55 -10.37 13.24
C GLU A 268 2.94 -9.92 14.57
N ASN A 269 3.50 -8.87 15.18
CA ASN A 269 3.03 -8.35 16.47
C ASN A 269 2.08 -7.15 16.31
N ASP A 270 1.37 -7.07 15.18
CA ASP A 270 0.36 -6.03 14.96
C ASP A 270 -0.87 -6.25 15.84
N VAL A 271 -1.14 -5.27 16.69
CA VAL A 271 -2.33 -5.24 17.55
C VAL A 271 -3.30 -4.12 17.16
N VAL A 272 -2.97 -3.33 16.13
CA VAL A 272 -3.79 -2.22 15.65
C VAL A 272 -4.81 -2.73 14.63
N LEU A 273 -4.35 -3.52 13.66
CA LEU A 273 -5.23 -4.14 12.67
C LEU A 273 -5.94 -5.37 13.26
N VAL A 274 -7.25 -5.45 13.05
CA VAL A 274 -8.07 -6.60 13.45
C VAL A 274 -8.92 -7.04 12.25
N PRO A 275 -8.65 -8.22 11.65
CA PRO A 275 -7.49 -9.08 11.87
C PRO A 275 -6.23 -8.46 11.24
N LYS A 276 -5.02 -8.83 11.69
CA LYS A 276 -3.75 -8.35 11.10
C LYS A 276 -3.53 -8.90 9.69
N GLU A 277 -4.13 -10.05 9.39
CA GLU A 277 -4.14 -10.75 8.09
C GLU A 277 -4.76 -9.92 6.97
N THR A 278 -5.51 -8.85 7.28
CA THR A 278 -6.00 -7.88 6.29
C THR A 278 -4.86 -7.27 5.46
N SER A 279 -3.65 -7.19 6.03
CA SER A 279 -2.40 -6.80 5.33
C SER A 279 -2.09 -7.68 4.12
N TRP A 280 -2.57 -8.92 4.14
CA TRP A 280 -2.43 -9.92 3.10
C TRP A 280 -3.76 -10.26 2.44
N PHE A 281 -4.76 -9.37 2.51
CA PHE A 281 -6.15 -9.63 2.06
C PHE A 281 -6.86 -10.80 2.76
N GLY A 282 -6.27 -11.37 3.82
CA GLY A 282 -6.92 -12.37 4.66
C GLY A 282 -7.95 -11.72 5.58
N TYR A 283 -8.98 -12.46 5.94
CA TYR A 283 -10.07 -11.91 6.74
C TYR A 283 -10.80 -12.97 7.57
N PHE A 284 -11.85 -12.56 8.27
CA PHE A 284 -12.79 -13.49 8.87
C PHE A 284 -13.77 -14.03 7.81
N PRO A 285 -14.35 -15.23 8.00
CA PRO A 285 -15.44 -15.70 7.16
C PRO A 285 -16.68 -14.82 7.38
N ASP A 286 -17.50 -14.68 6.35
CA ASP A 286 -18.76 -13.94 6.48
C ASP A 286 -19.65 -14.62 7.54
N GLY A 287 -20.11 -13.87 8.54
CA GLY A 287 -20.91 -14.40 9.64
C GLY A 287 -20.12 -15.07 10.77
N SER A 288 -18.78 -15.04 10.77
CA SER A 288 -17.96 -15.63 11.84
C SER A 288 -16.76 -14.76 12.22
N TRP A 289 -16.25 -14.90 13.44
CA TRP A 289 -14.98 -14.29 13.89
C TRP A 289 -13.81 -15.28 13.87
N ASP A 290 -14.07 -16.54 13.50
CA ASP A 290 -13.06 -17.59 13.45
C ASP A 290 -13.43 -18.71 12.46
N PRO A 291 -12.42 -19.43 11.92
CA PRO A 291 -11.00 -19.07 11.94
C PRO A 291 -10.70 -17.93 10.95
N ILE A 292 -9.57 -17.23 11.12
CA ILE A 292 -9.09 -16.26 10.12
C ILE A 292 -8.60 -17.04 8.90
N LEU A 293 -9.12 -16.72 7.71
CA LEU A 293 -8.70 -17.39 6.47
C LEU A 293 -7.74 -16.50 5.66
N PRO A 294 -6.78 -17.09 4.92
CA PRO A 294 -5.93 -16.37 3.98
C PRO A 294 -6.74 -15.89 2.77
N ALA A 295 -6.22 -14.90 2.02
CA ALA A 295 -6.91 -14.34 0.85
C ALA A 295 -7.44 -15.39 -0.13
N GLN A 296 -6.65 -16.45 -0.35
CA GLN A 296 -6.93 -17.57 -1.23
C GLN A 296 -8.17 -18.39 -0.83
N GLU A 297 -8.55 -18.34 0.45
CA GLU A 297 -9.67 -19.10 1.03
C GLU A 297 -10.82 -18.20 1.48
N THR A 298 -10.55 -17.01 2.04
CA THR A 298 -11.60 -16.13 2.59
C THR A 298 -12.47 -15.46 1.55
N THR A 299 -11.91 -15.16 0.37
CA THR A 299 -12.48 -14.08 -0.44
C THR A 299 -12.91 -14.58 -1.81
N THR A 300 -14.21 -14.44 -2.09
CA THR A 300 -14.73 -14.48 -3.46
C THR A 300 -13.97 -13.50 -4.36
N LEU A 301 -13.45 -12.41 -3.78
CA LEU A 301 -12.52 -11.48 -4.44
C LEU A 301 -11.29 -12.17 -5.04
N TYR A 302 -10.65 -13.10 -4.33
CA TYR A 302 -9.50 -13.83 -4.85
C TYR A 302 -9.94 -14.97 -5.78
N THR A 303 -10.88 -15.82 -5.34
CA THR A 303 -11.25 -17.04 -6.08
C THR A 303 -11.87 -16.74 -7.45
N GLU A 304 -12.70 -15.70 -7.54
CA GLU A 304 -13.27 -15.18 -8.80
C GLU A 304 -12.45 -14.03 -9.41
N ASP A 305 -11.31 -13.70 -8.80
CA ASP A 305 -10.34 -12.70 -9.27
C ASP A 305 -10.96 -11.32 -9.58
N TRP A 306 -11.77 -10.78 -8.67
CA TRP A 306 -12.53 -9.54 -8.89
C TRP A 306 -11.66 -8.32 -9.16
N ILE A 307 -10.48 -8.25 -8.55
CA ILE A 307 -9.54 -7.13 -8.71
C ILE A 307 -8.28 -7.51 -9.48
N GLY A 308 -8.09 -8.77 -9.87
CA GLY A 308 -6.84 -9.21 -10.52
C GLY A 308 -5.74 -9.67 -9.55
N LEU A 309 -6.06 -9.84 -8.26
CA LEU A 309 -5.10 -10.29 -7.24
C LEU A 309 -4.62 -11.72 -7.51
N LYS A 310 -5.53 -12.64 -7.86
CA LYS A 310 -5.16 -14.01 -8.22
C LYS A 310 -4.31 -14.04 -9.49
N THR A 311 -4.66 -13.22 -10.48
CA THR A 311 -3.85 -13.06 -11.70
C THR A 311 -2.41 -12.61 -11.38
N LEU A 312 -2.23 -11.65 -10.47
CA LEU A 312 -0.89 -11.21 -10.04
C LEU A 312 -0.15 -12.30 -9.26
N ASP A 313 -0.84 -13.00 -8.37
CA ASP A 313 -0.25 -14.02 -7.49
C ASP A 313 0.23 -15.23 -8.29
N GLU A 314 -0.61 -15.75 -9.19
CA GLU A 314 -0.26 -16.85 -10.10
C GLU A 314 0.87 -16.47 -11.07
N ALA A 315 1.02 -15.19 -11.41
CA ALA A 315 2.15 -14.67 -12.18
C ALA A 315 3.44 -14.51 -11.35
N GLY A 316 3.42 -14.82 -10.05
CA GLY A 316 4.55 -14.68 -9.12
C GLY A 316 4.87 -13.22 -8.77
N ARG A 317 3.96 -12.29 -9.05
CA ARG A 317 4.14 -10.83 -8.86
C ARG A 317 3.65 -10.35 -7.50
N VAL A 318 2.97 -11.19 -6.73
CA VAL A 318 2.61 -10.90 -5.32
C VAL A 318 3.66 -11.46 -4.38
N LYS A 319 4.04 -10.69 -3.35
CA LYS A 319 4.98 -11.08 -2.30
C LYS A 319 4.34 -10.89 -0.94
N PHE A 320 4.03 -12.00 -0.28
CA PHE A 320 3.53 -12.02 1.09
C PHE A 320 4.72 -12.04 2.05
N VAL A 321 5.02 -10.91 2.69
CA VAL A 321 6.16 -10.72 3.60
C VAL A 321 5.65 -10.56 5.03
N ASN A 322 6.20 -11.33 5.98
CA ASN A 322 5.87 -11.24 7.39
C ASN A 322 7.10 -10.76 8.17
N VAL A 323 6.96 -9.65 8.87
CA VAL A 323 8.05 -9.04 9.66
C VAL A 323 7.74 -9.12 11.15
N SER A 324 8.77 -9.15 11.99
CA SER A 324 8.63 -9.47 13.42
C SER A 324 8.13 -8.31 14.29
N GLY A 325 8.09 -7.08 13.77
CA GLY A 325 7.75 -5.90 14.56
C GLY A 325 6.26 -5.76 14.91
N SER A 326 5.98 -4.80 15.80
CA SER A 326 4.64 -4.28 16.02
C SER A 326 4.18 -3.39 14.86
N HIS A 327 2.96 -2.84 14.92
CA HIS A 327 2.37 -2.04 13.84
C HIS A 327 3.32 -0.94 13.33
N LEU A 328 3.75 -1.07 12.06
CA LEU A 328 4.72 -0.18 11.40
C LEU A 328 6.06 0.02 12.12
N GLU A 329 6.46 -0.96 12.93
CA GLU A 329 7.82 -1.08 13.47
C GLU A 329 8.62 -2.01 12.56
N ILE A 330 9.49 -1.45 11.71
CA ILE A 330 10.27 -2.22 10.73
C ILE A 330 11.77 -1.96 10.90
N SER A 331 12.59 -3.00 10.82
CA SER A 331 14.04 -2.86 10.88
C SER A 331 14.64 -2.37 9.56
N TYR A 332 15.81 -1.75 9.64
CA TYR A 332 16.54 -1.32 8.44
C TYR A 332 16.91 -2.50 7.55
N GLY A 333 17.25 -3.65 8.14
CA GLY A 333 17.47 -4.91 7.41
C GLY A 333 16.22 -5.33 6.63
N GLU A 334 15.07 -5.42 7.29
CA GLU A 334 13.80 -5.78 6.63
C GLU A 334 13.42 -4.78 5.52
N MET A 335 13.64 -3.48 5.72
CA MET A 335 13.43 -2.48 4.65
C MET A 335 14.33 -2.72 3.44
N LYS A 336 15.61 -3.07 3.67
CA LYS A 336 16.56 -3.38 2.59
C LYS A 336 16.23 -4.68 1.86
N ASP A 337 15.68 -5.65 2.56
CA ASP A 337 15.35 -6.95 1.97
C ASP A 337 14.01 -6.89 1.20
N TYR A 338 13.03 -6.14 1.71
CA TYR A 338 11.64 -6.24 1.24
C TYR A 338 11.09 -4.99 0.56
N ILE A 339 11.73 -3.81 0.69
CA ILE A 339 11.26 -2.57 0.06
C ILE A 339 12.25 -2.11 -1.01
N PHE A 340 13.52 -1.97 -0.61
CA PHE A 340 14.58 -1.44 -1.46
C PHE A 340 14.69 -2.09 -2.86
N PRO A 341 14.57 -3.42 -3.04
CA PRO A 341 14.72 -4.05 -4.36
C PRO A 341 13.69 -3.56 -5.39
N TYR A 342 12.53 -3.09 -4.94
CA TYR A 342 11.44 -2.61 -5.79
C TYR A 342 11.58 -1.14 -6.21
N LEU A 343 12.58 -0.44 -5.68
CA LEU A 343 12.89 0.96 -6.02
C LEU A 343 13.95 1.07 -7.14
N LEU A 344 14.46 -0.06 -7.62
CA LEU A 344 15.51 -0.14 -8.64
C LEU A 344 14.95 -0.52 -10.02
N GLU A 345 15.57 0.02 -11.08
CA GLU A 345 15.10 -0.17 -12.48
C GLU A 345 15.30 -1.58 -13.04
N ASN A 346 16.30 -2.33 -12.52
CA ASN A 346 16.77 -3.58 -13.13
C ASN A 346 16.47 -4.82 -12.26
N SER A 347 15.19 -5.11 -12.03
CA SER A 347 14.77 -6.32 -11.31
C SER A 347 14.85 -7.62 -12.14
N THR A 348 15.16 -7.54 -13.44
CA THR A 348 15.40 -8.72 -14.31
C THR A 348 16.74 -9.40 -14.07
N ALA A 349 17.65 -8.78 -13.34
CA ALA A 349 18.82 -9.43 -12.77
C ALA A 349 18.59 -9.56 -11.26
N GLN A 350 17.73 -10.47 -10.82
CA GLN A 350 17.92 -11.03 -9.47
C GLN A 350 19.25 -11.81 -9.52
N PRO A 351 20.31 -11.37 -8.82
CA PRO A 351 21.27 -12.37 -8.38
C PRO A 351 20.49 -13.24 -7.40
N ARG A 352 20.63 -14.56 -7.49
CA ARG A 352 20.61 -15.35 -6.25
C ARG A 352 21.45 -14.57 -5.27
N LEU A 353 20.92 -14.15 -4.13
CA LEU A 353 21.68 -13.51 -3.06
C LEU A 353 22.77 -14.49 -2.59
N SER A 354 23.82 -14.66 -3.39
CA SER A 354 25.11 -15.12 -2.93
C SER A 354 25.66 -13.94 -2.16
N LYS A 355 25.82 -14.14 -0.85
CA LYS A 355 26.59 -13.30 0.06
C LYS A 355 27.84 -12.75 -0.67
N SER A 356 27.76 -11.55 -1.25
CA SER A 356 28.87 -10.95 -1.97
C SER A 356 28.93 -9.46 -1.65
N SER A 357 29.95 -9.13 -0.88
CA SER A 357 30.75 -7.89 -0.82
C SER A 357 30.11 -6.49 -0.70
N HIS A 358 28.83 -6.27 -1.03
CA HIS A 358 28.17 -4.97 -0.80
C HIS A 358 27.43 -4.91 0.55
N VAL A 359 27.07 -6.06 1.12
CA VAL A 359 26.44 -6.15 2.45
C VAL A 359 27.43 -5.81 3.58
N SER A 360 28.73 -6.05 3.38
CA SER A 360 29.75 -5.83 4.42
C SER A 360 29.99 -4.36 4.78
N ALA A 361 29.56 -3.41 3.94
CA ALA A 361 29.70 -1.99 4.23
C ALA A 361 28.64 -1.45 5.21
N TRP A 362 27.59 -2.23 5.52
CA TRP A 362 26.35 -1.70 6.13
C TRP A 362 25.91 -2.39 7.44
N SER A 363 26.75 -3.27 8.01
CA SER A 363 26.38 -4.11 9.16
C SER A 363 26.15 -3.35 10.48
N SER A 364 26.55 -2.08 10.60
CA SER A 364 26.46 -1.35 11.88
C SER A 364 25.04 -0.95 12.29
N HIS A 365 24.04 -1.04 11.40
CA HIS A 365 22.68 -0.54 11.64
C HIS A 365 21.55 -1.48 11.20
N GLU A 366 21.80 -2.71 10.79
CA GLU A 366 20.75 -3.64 10.33
C GLU A 366 19.68 -3.92 11.39
N GLY A 367 20.08 -4.03 12.66
CA GLY A 367 19.16 -4.22 13.79
C GLY A 367 18.42 -2.96 14.26
N LYS A 368 18.72 -1.78 13.69
CA LYS A 368 18.02 -0.54 14.06
C LYS A 368 16.59 -0.60 13.53
N LYS A 369 15.62 -0.37 14.42
CA LYS A 369 14.21 -0.30 14.10
C LYS A 369 13.78 1.13 13.84
N LEU A 370 12.96 1.32 12.82
CA LEU A 370 12.21 2.54 12.59
C LEU A 370 10.76 2.31 13.04
N LYS A 371 10.26 3.17 13.91
CA LYS A 371 8.84 3.25 14.21
C LYS A 371 8.27 4.42 13.42
N LEU A 372 7.41 4.13 12.46
CA LEU A 372 6.83 5.17 11.60
C LEU A 372 5.81 6.04 12.35
N TYR A 373 5.21 5.50 13.42
CA TYR A 373 4.10 6.11 14.17
C TYR A 373 4.45 6.66 15.56
N ASP A 374 5.74 6.74 15.94
CA ASP A 374 6.10 7.38 17.21
C ASP A 374 6.10 8.90 17.05
N SER A 375 5.10 9.55 17.66
CA SER A 375 5.05 10.99 17.87
C SER A 375 5.93 11.34 19.07
N ASP A 376 7.24 11.50 18.84
CA ASP A 376 8.09 12.25 19.78
C ASP A 376 7.67 13.72 19.83
#